data_AF-A0A5P8YXU5-F1
#
_entry.id   AF-A0A5P8YXU5-F1
#
_cell.length_a   1.000
_cell.length_b   1.000
_cell.length_c   1.000
_cell.angle_alpha   90.00
_cell.angle_beta   90.00
_cell.angle_gamma   90.00
#
_symmetry.space_group_name_H-M   'P 1'
#
loop_
_entity.id
_entity.type
_entity.pdbx_description
1 polymer ?
#
loop_
_entity_poly.entity_id
_entity_poly.type
_entity_poly.pdbx_seq_one_letter_code
_entity_poly.pdbx_strand_id
1 'polypeptide(L)'
;MEQFAAYGHAIVALALTTLFGLLVGPLTAVAKMTSGMQAGATPDQSYDDRLYRFNRAYLNLVETMGFFVASVLAAILAGVSPYWVNLLASVFFISRLAVFAVHAAGIGPMNFGPRTFIFVVGWLCCLVMSVMAVIEVFAAA
;
A
#
# COMPACT_ATOMS: atom_id res chain seq x y z
N MET A 1 6.60 -24.41 -7.37
CA MET A 1 7.47 -23.42 -6.67
C MET A 1 8.55 -22.87 -7.59
N GLU A 2 9.23 -23.68 -8.42
CA GLU A 2 10.29 -23.19 -9.33
C GLU A 2 9.87 -21.98 -10.17
N GLN A 3 8.69 -22.03 -10.79
CA GLN A 3 8.20 -20.93 -11.64
C GLN A 3 7.94 -19.61 -10.88
N PHE A 4 7.63 -19.69 -9.58
CA PHE A 4 7.37 -18.51 -8.74
C PHE A 4 8.58 -18.08 -7.91
N ALA A 5 9.63 -18.90 -7.83
CA ALA A 5 10.82 -18.63 -7.03
C ALA A 5 11.49 -17.31 -7.46
N ALA A 6 11.47 -17.01 -8.75
CA ALA A 6 12.01 -15.78 -9.30
C ALA A 6 11.24 -14.52 -8.84
N TYR A 7 9.97 -14.64 -8.43
CA TYR A 7 9.13 -13.54 -7.93
C TYR A 7 9.17 -13.38 -6.40
N GLY A 8 10.19 -13.93 -5.74
CA GLY A 8 10.26 -14.02 -4.29
C GLY A 8 10.04 -12.68 -3.57
N HIS A 9 10.65 -11.59 -4.05
CA HIS A 9 10.46 -10.27 -3.44
C HIS A 9 9.04 -9.74 -3.60
N ALA A 10 8.40 -9.96 -4.75
CA ALA A 10 7.02 -9.56 -4.95
C ALA A 10 6.05 -10.33 -4.04
N ILE A 11 6.28 -11.63 -3.87
CA ILE A 11 5.49 -12.48 -2.96
C ILE A 11 5.69 -12.05 -1.50
N VAL A 12 6.94 -11.75 -1.11
CA VAL A 12 7.23 -11.19 0.22
C VAL A 12 6.55 -9.84 0.41
N ALA A 13 6.57 -8.96 -0.59
CA ALA A 13 5.91 -7.66 -0.52
C ALA A 13 4.37 -7.79 -0.37
N LEU A 14 3.74 -8.76 -1.04
CA LEU A 14 2.32 -9.10 -0.84
C LEU A 14 2.06 -9.52 0.61
N ALA A 15 2.85 -10.46 1.13
CA ALA A 15 2.71 -10.95 2.50
C ALA A 15 2.94 -9.83 3.52
N LEU A 16 4.00 -9.04 3.37
CA LEU A 16 4.32 -7.94 4.28
C LEU A 16 3.27 -6.81 4.23
N THR A 17 2.72 -6.48 3.06
CA THR A 17 1.63 -5.51 2.94
C THR A 17 0.38 -5.99 3.67
N THR A 18 0.07 -7.28 3.55
CA THR A 18 -1.05 -7.92 4.24
C THR A 18 -0.83 -7.92 5.76
N LEU A 19 0.33 -8.37 6.23
CA LEU A 19 0.71 -8.36 7.64
C LEU A 19 0.69 -6.94 8.21
N PHE A 20 1.14 -5.96 7.43
CA PHE A 20 1.11 -4.56 7.84
C PHE A 20 -0.33 -4.06 8.03
N GLY A 21 -1.25 -4.36 7.11
CA GLY A 21 -2.66 -4.03 7.28
C GLY A 21 -3.32 -4.76 8.44
N LEU A 22 -3.03 -6.06 8.61
CA LEU A 22 -3.52 -6.87 9.73
C LEU A 22 -3.00 -6.40 11.09
N LEU A 23 -1.82 -5.77 11.13
CA LEU A 23 -1.27 -5.17 12.34
C LEU A 23 -1.89 -3.80 12.62
N VAL A 24 -1.93 -2.91 11.62
CA VAL A 24 -2.37 -1.52 11.79
C VAL A 24 -3.89 -1.42 12.02
N GLY A 25 -4.69 -2.31 11.43
CA GLY A 25 -6.15 -2.30 11.60
C GLY A 25 -6.59 -2.42 13.06
N PRO A 26 -6.19 -3.48 13.79
CA PRO A 26 -6.44 -3.62 15.22
C PRO A 26 -5.87 -2.48 16.05
N LEU A 27 -4.65 -2.01 15.74
CA LEU A 27 -4.06 -0.86 16.46
C LEU A 27 -4.92 0.41 16.30
N THR A 28 -5.46 0.64 15.10
CA THR A 28 -6.36 1.77 14.84
C THR A 28 -7.67 1.59 15.58
N ALA A 29 -8.24 0.37 15.61
CA ALA A 29 -9.46 0.08 16.36
C ALA A 29 -9.27 0.31 17.87
N VAL A 30 -8.16 -0.17 18.45
CA VAL A 30 -7.82 0.04 19.85
C VAL A 30 -7.65 1.52 20.16
N ALA A 31 -6.89 2.26 19.34
CA ALA A 31 -6.70 3.71 19.54
C ALA A 31 -8.03 4.48 19.52
N LYS A 32 -8.97 4.07 18.67
CA LYS A 32 -10.31 4.65 18.64
C LYS A 32 -11.12 4.33 19.89
N MET A 33 -11.11 3.06 20.31
CA MET A 33 -11.81 2.59 21.50
C MET A 33 -11.30 3.26 22.78
N THR A 34 -9.98 3.36 22.96
CA THR A 34 -9.38 4.00 24.15
C THR A 34 -9.61 5.50 24.19
N SER A 35 -10.00 6.11 23.08
CA SER A 35 -10.41 7.52 22.99
C SER A 35 -11.91 7.73 23.23
N GLY A 36 -12.63 6.70 23.70
CA GLY A 36 -14.06 6.76 24.02
C GLY A 36 -14.98 6.74 22.80
N MET A 37 -14.46 6.46 21.60
CA MET A 37 -15.29 6.40 20.39
C MET A 37 -15.99 5.06 20.26
N GLN A 38 -17.19 5.11 19.69
CA GLN A 38 -17.96 3.93 19.33
C GLN A 38 -17.30 3.18 18.16
N ALA A 39 -17.56 1.88 18.07
CA ALA A 39 -17.14 1.08 16.93
C ALA A 39 -17.71 1.66 15.62
N GLY A 40 -16.88 1.73 14.57
CA GLY A 40 -17.27 2.32 13.29
C GLY A 40 -17.21 3.85 13.22
N ALA A 41 -17.06 4.55 14.35
CA ALA A 41 -16.89 6.00 14.34
C ALA A 41 -15.57 6.40 13.64
N THR A 42 -15.62 7.57 13.01
CA THR A 42 -14.45 8.24 12.44
C THR A 42 -14.05 9.39 13.39
N PRO A 43 -12.76 9.56 13.69
CA PRO A 43 -12.30 10.71 14.47
C PRO A 43 -12.69 12.03 13.79
N ASP A 44 -12.73 13.12 14.56
CA ASP A 44 -12.97 14.45 14.02
C ASP A 44 -12.00 14.76 12.88
N GLN A 45 -12.46 15.40 11.80
CA GLN A 45 -11.68 15.57 10.58
C GLN A 45 -10.66 16.71 10.66
N SER A 46 -10.02 16.86 11.81
CA SER A 46 -8.95 17.82 12.05
C SER A 46 -7.60 17.19 11.77
N TYR A 47 -6.81 17.79 10.87
CA TYR A 47 -5.46 17.30 10.59
C TYR A 47 -4.51 17.44 11.79
N ASP A 48 -4.83 18.31 12.75
CA ASP A 48 -4.08 18.47 13.99
C ASP A 48 -4.32 17.31 14.97
N ASP A 49 -5.44 16.61 14.85
CA ASP A 49 -5.73 15.40 15.62
C ASP A 49 -4.87 14.21 15.16
N ARG A 50 -4.04 13.72 16.08
CA ARG A 50 -3.20 12.53 15.86
C ARG A 50 -4.03 11.29 15.57
N LEU A 51 -5.18 11.13 16.23
CA LEU A 51 -6.03 9.95 16.05
C LEU A 51 -6.68 9.95 14.66
N TYR A 52 -7.13 11.12 14.20
CA TYR A 52 -7.55 11.33 12.81
C TYR A 52 -6.45 10.96 11.82
N ARG A 53 -5.23 11.50 11.98
CA ARG A 53 -4.10 11.19 11.09
C ARG A 53 -3.76 9.71 11.07
N PHE A 54 -3.74 9.04 12.22
CA PHE A 54 -3.47 7.61 12.30
C PHE A 54 -4.56 6.79 11.60
N ASN A 55 -5.83 7.11 11.83
CA ASN A 55 -6.96 6.45 11.17
C ASN A 55 -6.94 6.66 9.65
N ARG A 56 -6.63 7.88 9.16
CA ARG A 56 -6.49 8.15 7.73
C ARG A 56 -5.28 7.45 7.11
N ALA A 57 -4.20 7.26 7.85
CA ALA A 57 -3.02 6.54 7.38
C ALA A 57 -3.36 5.07 7.13
N TYR A 58 -4.10 4.45 8.06
CA TYR A 58 -4.63 3.11 7.91
C TYR A 58 -5.58 3.00 6.72
N LEU A 59 -6.56 3.92 6.60
CA LEU A 59 -7.50 3.89 5.48
C LEU A 59 -6.79 4.05 4.13
N ASN A 60 -5.75 4.88 4.03
CA ASN A 60 -4.97 5.00 2.80
C ASN A 60 -4.27 3.68 2.40
N LEU A 61 -3.78 2.92 3.38
CA LEU A 61 -3.23 1.58 3.14
C LEU A 61 -4.32 0.63 2.61
N VAL A 62 -5.50 0.60 3.26
CA VAL A 62 -6.63 -0.26 2.86
C VAL A 62 -7.13 0.09 1.46
N GLU A 63 -7.32 1.38 1.16
CA GLU A 63 -7.78 1.90 -0.14
C GLU A 63 -6.82 1.53 -1.29
N THR A 64 -5.52 1.36 -1.01
CA THR A 64 -4.51 1.04 -2.04
C THR A 64 -4.15 -0.44 -2.13
N MET A 65 -4.43 -1.22 -1.09
CA MET A 65 -4.04 -2.63 -1.02
C MET A 65 -4.66 -3.46 -2.15
N GLY A 66 -5.94 -3.21 -2.49
CA GLY A 66 -6.61 -3.93 -3.56
C GLY A 66 -5.95 -3.74 -4.94
N PHE A 67 -5.57 -2.50 -5.26
CA PHE A 67 -4.86 -2.20 -6.51
C PHE A 67 -3.50 -2.89 -6.56
N PHE A 68 -2.75 -2.85 -5.45
CA PHE A 68 -1.44 -3.50 -5.38
C PHE A 68 -1.53 -5.02 -5.60
N VAL A 69 -2.44 -5.69 -4.88
CA VAL A 69 -2.63 -7.15 -5.02
C VAL A 69 -3.01 -7.51 -6.45
N ALA A 70 -3.96 -6.78 -7.04
CA ALA A 70 -4.39 -7.02 -8.42
C ALA A 70 -3.24 -6.81 -9.42
N SER A 71 -2.49 -5.70 -9.31
CA SER A 71 -1.37 -5.39 -10.21
C SER A 71 -0.23 -6.41 -10.13
N VAL A 72 0.17 -6.82 -8.92
CA VAL A 72 1.25 -7.81 -8.75
C VAL A 72 0.83 -9.17 -9.28
N LEU A 73 -0.37 -9.64 -8.92
CA LEU A 73 -0.84 -10.95 -9.37
C LEU A 73 -1.03 -10.98 -10.88
N ALA A 74 -1.59 -9.93 -11.49
CA ALA A 74 -1.70 -9.82 -12.94
C ALA A 74 -0.33 -9.90 -13.62
N ALA A 75 0.67 -9.19 -13.12
CA ALA A 75 2.03 -9.21 -13.69
C ALA A 75 2.70 -10.58 -13.56
N ILE A 76 2.58 -11.25 -12.40
CA ILE A 76 3.13 -12.60 -12.19
C ILE A 76 2.45 -13.61 -13.12
N LEU A 77 1.11 -13.57 -13.22
CA LEU A 77 0.33 -14.50 -14.05
C LEU A 77 0.54 -14.27 -15.54
N ALA A 78 0.77 -13.02 -15.96
CA ALA A 78 1.12 -12.66 -17.32
C ALA A 78 2.55 -13.08 -17.71
N GLY A 79 3.41 -13.44 -16.75
CA GLY A 79 4.80 -13.81 -17.03
C GLY A 79 5.76 -12.63 -17.19
N VAL A 80 5.38 -11.44 -16.70
CA VAL A 80 6.23 -10.23 -16.77
C VAL A 80 7.57 -10.49 -16.09
N SER A 81 8.67 -9.99 -16.67
CA SER A 81 10.03 -10.11 -16.13
C SER A 81 10.11 -10.05 -14.59
N PRO A 82 10.62 -11.10 -13.91
CA PRO A 82 10.68 -11.15 -12.45
C PRO A 82 11.46 -10.01 -11.81
N TYR A 83 12.49 -9.49 -12.50
CA TYR A 83 13.26 -8.34 -12.04
C TYR A 83 12.36 -7.13 -11.79
N TRP A 84 11.52 -6.77 -12.77
CA TRP A 84 10.66 -5.59 -12.69
C TRP A 84 9.54 -5.75 -11.66
N VAL A 85 8.91 -6.93 -11.63
CA VAL A 85 7.83 -7.22 -10.66
C VAL A 85 8.37 -7.16 -9.23
N ASN A 86 9.53 -7.77 -8.97
CA ASN A 86 10.18 -7.73 -7.66
C ASN A 86 10.54 -6.31 -7.23
N LEU A 87 11.15 -5.52 -8.12
CA LEU A 87 11.56 -4.16 -7.83
C LEU A 87 10.33 -3.28 -7.50
N LEU A 88 9.33 -3.28 -8.38
CA LEU A 88 8.17 -2.41 -8.23
C LEU A 88 7.31 -2.80 -7.03
N ALA A 89 7.15 -4.10 -6.76
CA ALA A 89 6.41 -4.56 -5.58
C ALA A 89 7.15 -4.19 -4.28
N SER A 90 8.48 -4.29 -4.25
CA SER A 90 9.29 -3.88 -3.10
C SER A 90 9.19 -2.37 -2.87
N VAL A 91 9.33 -1.57 -3.93
CA VAL A 91 9.20 -0.10 -3.86
C VAL A 91 7.80 0.30 -3.39
N PHE A 92 6.75 -0.37 -3.88
CA PHE A 92 5.38 -0.15 -3.39
C PHE A 92 5.30 -0.34 -1.86
N PHE A 93 5.76 -1.48 -1.35
CA PHE A 93 5.67 -1.78 0.08
C PHE A 93 6.42 -0.74 0.93
N ILE A 94 7.66 -0.41 0.55
CA ILE A 94 8.44 0.64 1.24
C ILE A 94 7.73 1.99 1.19
N SER A 95 7.12 2.35 0.05
CA SER A 95 6.33 3.58 -0.07
C SER A 95 5.15 3.60 0.91
N ARG A 96 4.51 2.45 1.19
CA ARG A 96 3.39 2.36 2.13
C ARG A 96 3.84 2.58 3.56
N LEU A 97 4.97 2.01 3.95
CA LEU A 97 5.59 2.27 5.26
C LEU A 97 5.90 3.76 5.42
N ALA A 98 6.48 4.38 4.39
CA ALA A 98 6.83 5.80 4.41
C ALA A 98 5.60 6.72 4.44
N VAL A 99 4.56 6.46 3.63
CA VAL A 99 3.31 7.23 3.68
C VAL A 99 2.67 7.11 5.06
N PHE A 100 2.59 5.90 5.61
CA PHE A 100 2.01 5.67 6.93
C PHE A 100 2.76 6.45 8.01
N ALA A 101 4.09 6.37 8.03
CA ALA A 101 4.93 7.08 8.99
C ALA A 101 4.78 8.60 8.89
N VAL A 102 4.90 9.16 7.68
CA VAL A 102 4.76 10.61 7.43
C VAL A 102 3.37 11.10 7.82
N HIS A 103 2.33 10.35 7.45
CA HIS A 103 0.96 10.75 7.72
C HIS A 103 0.62 10.68 9.21
N ALA A 104 0.95 9.58 9.89
CA ALA A 104 0.73 9.42 11.32
C ALA A 104 1.52 10.47 12.14
N ALA A 105 2.75 10.78 11.73
CA ALA A 105 3.59 11.79 12.38
C ALA A 105 3.13 13.24 12.14
N GLY A 106 2.24 13.49 11.16
CA GLY A 106 1.80 14.84 10.81
C GLY A 106 2.88 15.68 10.12
N ILE A 107 3.76 15.03 9.36
CA ILE A 107 4.85 15.72 8.68
C ILE A 107 4.32 16.38 7.39
N GLY A 108 4.39 17.71 7.34
CA GLY A 108 4.00 18.52 6.20
C GLY A 108 2.50 18.87 6.18
N PRO A 109 2.08 19.69 5.21
CA PRO A 109 0.72 20.23 5.16
C PRO A 109 -0.34 19.17 4.87
N MET A 110 -1.60 19.46 5.26
CA MET A 110 -2.74 18.60 4.95
C MET A 110 -2.90 18.38 3.46
N ASN A 111 -2.55 19.31 2.57
CA ASN A 111 -2.63 19.10 1.13
C ASN A 111 -1.26 19.31 0.50
N PHE A 112 -0.96 18.52 -0.53
CA PHE A 112 0.28 18.67 -1.32
C PHE A 112 1.59 18.53 -0.53
N GLY A 113 1.55 17.74 0.56
CA GLY A 113 2.72 17.47 1.40
C GLY A 113 3.55 16.26 0.94
N PRO A 114 4.64 15.93 1.65
CA PRO A 114 5.55 14.81 1.32
C PRO A 114 4.81 13.48 1.10
N ARG A 115 3.79 13.21 1.91
CA ARG A 115 2.99 11.99 1.78
C ARG A 115 2.35 11.81 0.40
N THR A 116 2.00 12.90 -0.30
CA THR A 116 1.35 12.83 -1.61
C THR A 116 2.33 12.34 -2.65
N PHE A 117 3.56 12.85 -2.63
CA PHE A 117 4.61 12.41 -3.55
C PHE A 117 5.01 10.95 -3.30
N ILE A 118 5.18 10.56 -2.03
CA ILE A 118 5.47 9.16 -1.67
C ILE A 118 4.29 8.25 -2.06
N PHE A 119 3.06 8.72 -1.88
CA PHE A 119 1.87 8.00 -2.31
C PHE A 119 1.90 7.73 -3.81
N VAL A 120 2.19 8.76 -4.62
CA VAL A 120 2.26 8.69 -6.09
C VAL A 120 3.33 7.71 -6.56
N VAL A 121 4.48 7.63 -5.88
CA VAL A 121 5.51 6.61 -6.21
C VAL A 121 4.93 5.20 -6.15
N GLY A 122 4.27 4.83 -5.05
CA GLY A 122 3.64 3.50 -4.95
C GLY A 122 2.49 3.30 -5.94
N TRP A 123 1.69 4.35 -6.18
CA TRP A 123 0.63 4.30 -7.18
C TRP A 123 1.19 4.03 -8.59
N LEU A 124 2.29 4.70 -8.97
CA LEU A 124 2.98 4.46 -10.23
C LEU A 124 3.52 3.04 -10.34
N CYS A 125 4.01 2.43 -9.25
CA CYS A 125 4.42 1.02 -9.27
C CYS A 125 3.26 0.11 -9.68
N CYS A 126 2.05 0.33 -9.13
CA CYS A 126 0.87 -0.46 -9.49
C CYS A 126 0.49 -0.24 -10.96
N LEU A 127 0.45 1.02 -11.41
CA LEU A 127 0.14 1.37 -12.80
C LEU A 127 1.10 0.69 -13.77
N VAL A 128 2.42 0.80 -13.52
CA VAL A 128 3.46 0.26 -14.41
C VAL A 128 3.38 -1.27 -14.44
N MET A 129 3.21 -1.96 -13.30
CA MET A 129 3.01 -3.41 -13.27
C MET A 129 1.77 -3.84 -14.06
N SER A 130 0.65 -3.13 -13.91
CA SER A 130 -0.57 -3.42 -14.66
C SER A 130 -0.41 -3.20 -16.16
N VAL A 131 0.28 -2.14 -16.59
CA VAL A 131 0.57 -1.90 -18.01
C VAL A 131 1.48 -2.98 -18.57
N MET A 132 2.53 -3.37 -17.84
CA MET A 132 3.41 -4.47 -18.27
C MET A 132 2.64 -5.78 -18.40
N ALA A 133 1.74 -6.09 -17.46
CA ALA A 133 0.90 -7.29 -17.54
C ALA A 133 0.04 -7.31 -18.80
N VAL A 134 -0.59 -6.17 -19.14
CA VAL A 134 -1.38 -6.03 -20.37
C VAL A 134 -0.52 -6.25 -21.61
N ILE A 135 0.65 -5.61 -21.68
CA ILE A 135 1.56 -5.74 -22.83
C ILE A 135 2.02 -7.19 -23.00
N GLU A 136 2.45 -7.85 -21.92
CA GLU A 136 2.98 -9.22 -21.97
C GLU A 136 1.95 -10.22 -22.46
N VAL A 137 0.69 -10.11 -21.99
CA VAL A 137 -0.41 -10.99 -22.42
C VAL A 137 -0.66 -10.90 -23.93
N PHE A 138 -0.59 -9.70 -24.51
CA PHE A 138 -0.83 -9.52 -25.95
C PHE A 138 0.43 -9.70 -26.81
N ALA A 139 1.63 -9.57 -26.25
CA ALA A 139 2.88 -9.84 -26.96
C ALA A 139 3.18 -11.34 -27.05
N ALA A 140 2.66 -12.14 -26.13
CA ALA A 140 2.81 -13.60 -26.10
C ALA A 140 1.75 -14.36 -26.93
N ALA A 141 0.81 -13.66 -27.57
CA ALA A 141 -0.24 -14.21 -28.44
C ALA A 141 0.17 -14.22 -29.91
#